data_AF-A0A167K9D3-F1
#
_entry.id   AF-A0A167K9D3-F1
#
_cell.length_a   1.000
_cell.length_b   1.000
_cell.length_c   1.000
_cell.angle_alpha   90.00
_cell.angle_beta   90.00
_cell.angle_gamma   90.00
#
_symmetry.space_group_name_H-M   'P 1'
#
loop_
_entity.id
_entity.type
_entity.pdbx_description
1 polymer ?
#
loop_
_entity_poly.entity_id
_entity_poly.type
_entity_poly.pdbx_seq_one_letter_code
_entity_poly.pdbx_strand_id
1 'polypeptide(L)'
;MPSQAKDMEEMLFFSQMLNECSPLELLKQVLMHSHHAIVITDADASAGYRIIYANPVFCRHTGYELAELVGMSPRILQGPKSNKRIIEKLTPALKEHGFFYGASINYRKDGSMYPVEWNISEIKNEQGEVTHYMSMQKDLSNFHRLAKQVKKSNENFKDFYLSTTQKDKSHENKAVLDSLKDNQKIYAGGLRNDENADLFEDAFFDFSPDEMGALGNKVDKGELSADDFWQENPIDDEDISSLVESIQEVDVELGLLQSQGQSRERLENIANGFKEVANNLYFCVEFNDGALIIDEVANVLKELEESYEFPVDMLVTFNKEVYEWLDGAVITKNAGNIFEGENNTIAAGNQLLFFLK
;
A
#
# COMPACT_ATOMS: atom_id res chain seq x y z
N MET A 1 -1.86 35.04 -25.38
CA MET A 1 -0.70 34.73 -26.24
C MET A 1 -0.03 33.39 -25.89
N PRO A 2 0.15 32.97 -24.61
CA PRO A 2 0.75 31.66 -24.30
C PRO A 2 -0.11 30.43 -24.64
N SER A 3 -1.44 30.50 -24.52
CA SER A 3 -2.31 29.32 -24.75
C SER A 3 -2.39 28.92 -26.23
N GLN A 4 -2.44 29.89 -27.15
CA GLN A 4 -2.51 29.63 -28.59
C GLN A 4 -1.27 28.92 -29.16
N ALA A 5 -0.11 29.09 -28.52
CA ALA A 5 1.11 28.38 -28.92
C ALA A 5 1.07 26.91 -28.47
N LYS A 6 0.55 26.65 -27.27
CA LYS A 6 0.39 25.31 -26.70
C LYS A 6 -0.63 24.47 -27.48
N ASP A 7 -1.77 25.08 -27.83
CA ASP A 7 -2.82 24.45 -28.65
C ASP A 7 -2.30 24.09 -30.07
N MET A 8 -1.40 24.91 -30.62
CA MET A 8 -0.83 24.70 -31.95
C MET A 8 0.26 23.61 -31.95
N GLU A 9 1.06 23.50 -30.88
CA GLU A 9 2.00 22.39 -30.68
C GLU A 9 1.27 21.06 -30.47
N GLU A 10 0.21 21.03 -29.66
CA GLU A 10 -0.63 19.84 -29.49
C GLU A 10 -1.25 19.42 -30.82
N MET A 11 -1.83 20.35 -31.59
CA MET A 11 -2.35 20.04 -32.93
C MET A 11 -1.29 19.49 -33.87
N LEU A 12 -0.07 20.04 -33.86
CA LEU A 12 1.02 19.55 -34.71
C LEU A 12 1.44 18.14 -34.31
N PHE A 13 1.53 17.88 -33.00
CA PHE A 13 1.85 16.57 -32.43
C PHE A 13 0.79 15.52 -32.80
N PHE A 14 -0.49 15.82 -32.57
CA PHE A 14 -1.58 14.92 -32.96
C PHE A 14 -1.60 14.72 -34.48
N SER A 15 -1.40 15.77 -35.28
CA SER A 15 -1.34 15.62 -36.75
C SER A 15 -0.20 14.71 -37.21
N GLN A 16 0.97 14.77 -36.57
CA GLN A 16 2.08 13.87 -36.87
C GLN A 16 1.80 12.44 -36.44
N MET A 17 1.20 12.25 -35.25
CA MET A 17 0.84 10.95 -34.71
C MET A 17 -0.28 10.26 -35.52
N LEU A 18 -1.16 11.04 -36.13
CA LEU A 18 -2.32 10.59 -36.91
C LEU A 18 -2.04 10.44 -38.42
N ASN A 19 -0.81 10.74 -38.87
CA ASN A 19 -0.46 10.68 -40.30
C ASN A 19 -0.55 9.28 -40.91
N GLU A 20 -0.39 8.22 -40.11
CA GLU A 20 -0.35 6.83 -40.59
C GLU A 20 -1.54 5.97 -40.09
N CYS A 21 -2.37 6.49 -39.19
CA CYS A 21 -3.48 5.75 -38.58
C CYS A 21 -4.62 6.69 -38.20
N SER A 22 -5.88 6.27 -38.40
CA SER A 22 -7.02 7.06 -37.94
C SER A 22 -6.99 7.22 -36.40
N PRO A 23 -7.43 8.36 -35.84
CA PRO A 23 -7.39 8.59 -34.38
C PRO A 23 -8.10 7.51 -33.58
N LEU A 24 -9.23 7.04 -34.10
CA LEU A 24 -10.02 5.99 -33.47
C LEU A 24 -9.29 4.65 -33.48
N GLU A 25 -8.64 4.30 -34.59
CA GLU A 25 -7.90 3.05 -34.69
C GLU A 25 -6.62 3.09 -33.83
N LEU A 26 -5.95 4.24 -33.74
CA LEU A 26 -4.80 4.42 -32.86
C LEU A 26 -5.20 4.32 -31.38
N LEU A 27 -6.27 5.01 -30.96
CA LEU A 27 -6.77 4.92 -29.58
C LEU A 27 -7.18 3.49 -29.22
N LYS A 28 -7.85 2.80 -30.15
CA LYS A 28 -8.18 1.38 -30.01
C LYS A 28 -6.94 0.53 -29.85
N GLN A 29 -5.88 0.75 -30.66
CA GLN A 29 -4.62 0.04 -30.50
C GLN A 29 -3.97 0.30 -29.14
N VAL A 30 -3.91 1.56 -28.69
CA VAL A 30 -3.40 1.94 -27.37
C VAL A 30 -4.14 1.19 -26.25
N LEU A 31 -5.48 1.17 -26.29
CA LEU A 31 -6.27 0.46 -25.29
C LEU A 31 -6.10 -1.06 -25.35
N MET A 32 -5.95 -1.63 -26.55
CA MET A 32 -5.74 -3.08 -26.74
C MET A 32 -4.35 -3.55 -26.32
N HIS A 33 -3.33 -2.72 -26.52
CA HIS A 33 -1.93 -3.04 -26.23
C HIS A 33 -1.46 -2.61 -24.84
N SER A 34 -2.28 -1.86 -24.10
CA SER A 34 -2.00 -1.56 -22.70
C SER A 34 -1.79 -2.84 -21.88
N HIS A 35 -0.78 -2.82 -21.00
CA HIS A 35 -0.50 -3.90 -20.05
C HIS A 35 -1.37 -3.82 -18.79
N HIS A 36 -2.12 -2.73 -18.59
CA HIS A 36 -3.06 -2.57 -17.49
C HIS A 36 -4.45 -3.05 -17.89
N ALA A 37 -5.20 -3.56 -16.91
CA ALA A 37 -6.61 -3.85 -17.12
C ALA A 37 -7.39 -2.54 -17.18
N ILE A 38 -8.10 -2.30 -18.28
CA ILE A 38 -8.87 -1.07 -18.49
C ILE A 38 -10.33 -1.44 -18.68
N VAL A 39 -11.22 -0.76 -17.95
CA VAL A 39 -12.67 -0.84 -18.13
C VAL A 39 -13.25 0.57 -18.19
N ILE A 40 -14.21 0.78 -19.08
CA ILE A 40 -14.93 2.05 -19.21
C ILE A 40 -16.41 1.78 -18.96
N THR A 41 -17.04 2.62 -18.14
CA THR A 41 -18.47 2.57 -17.87
C THR A 41 -19.16 3.83 -18.36
N ASP A 42 -20.47 3.75 -18.57
CA ASP A 42 -21.29 4.95 -18.58
C ASP A 42 -21.29 5.65 -17.20
N ALA A 43 -21.75 6.89 -17.17
CA ALA A 43 -21.93 7.66 -15.93
C ALA A 43 -23.32 7.48 -15.29
N ASP A 44 -24.17 6.59 -15.80
CA ASP A 44 -25.54 6.42 -15.31
C ASP A 44 -25.56 5.57 -14.03
N ALA A 45 -25.55 6.26 -12.90
CA ALA A 45 -25.64 5.65 -11.58
C ALA A 45 -26.93 4.83 -11.38
N SER A 46 -28.05 5.22 -12.02
CA SER A 46 -29.34 4.51 -11.89
C SER A 46 -29.32 3.16 -12.59
N ALA A 47 -28.52 3.06 -13.65
CA ALA A 47 -28.29 1.84 -14.41
C ALA A 47 -27.14 0.98 -13.85
N GLY A 48 -26.46 1.46 -12.80
CA GLY A 48 -25.38 0.76 -12.10
C GLY A 48 -24.00 0.94 -12.73
N TYR A 49 -23.76 2.02 -13.48
CA TYR A 49 -22.51 2.31 -14.20
C TYR A 49 -22.15 1.18 -15.16
N ARG A 50 -22.93 1.02 -16.24
CA ARG A 50 -22.78 -0.15 -17.10
C ARG A 50 -21.47 -0.10 -17.85
N ILE A 51 -20.77 -1.23 -17.89
CA ILE A 51 -19.55 -1.39 -18.68
C ILE A 51 -19.91 -1.20 -20.15
N ILE A 52 -19.26 -0.27 -20.80
CA ILE A 52 -19.38 -0.04 -22.25
C ILE A 52 -18.21 -0.64 -23.01
N TYR A 53 -17.06 -0.81 -22.34
CA TYR A 53 -15.85 -1.37 -22.92
C TYR A 53 -14.97 -1.97 -21.83
N ALA A 54 -14.27 -3.05 -22.17
CA ALA A 54 -13.17 -3.58 -21.39
C ALA A 54 -12.08 -4.05 -22.35
N ASN A 55 -10.81 -3.81 -22.00
CA ASN A 55 -9.70 -4.27 -22.81
C ASN A 55 -9.42 -5.78 -22.61
N PRO A 56 -8.63 -6.42 -23.48
CA PRO A 56 -8.33 -7.84 -23.37
C PRO A 56 -7.66 -8.23 -22.04
N VAL A 57 -6.86 -7.33 -21.43
CA VAL A 57 -6.23 -7.58 -20.12
C VAL A 57 -7.29 -7.71 -19.04
N PHE A 58 -8.27 -6.80 -18.98
CA PHE A 58 -9.37 -6.85 -18.02
C PHE A 58 -10.20 -8.13 -18.17
N CYS A 59 -10.49 -8.54 -19.41
CA CYS A 59 -11.18 -9.80 -19.69
C CYS A 59 -10.38 -11.01 -19.14
N ARG A 60 -9.07 -11.07 -19.42
CA ARG A 60 -8.20 -12.13 -18.91
C ARG A 60 -8.11 -12.15 -17.39
N HIS A 61 -8.01 -10.98 -16.74
CA HIS A 61 -7.98 -10.91 -15.28
C HIS A 61 -9.31 -11.40 -14.72
N THR A 62 -10.43 -10.91 -15.20
CA THR A 62 -11.73 -11.23 -14.58
C THR A 62 -12.27 -12.61 -14.97
N GLY A 63 -11.75 -13.19 -16.06
CA GLY A 63 -12.24 -14.46 -16.62
C GLY A 63 -13.55 -14.33 -17.40
N TYR A 64 -14.02 -13.10 -17.62
CA TYR A 64 -15.20 -12.82 -18.44
C TYR A 64 -14.79 -12.44 -19.86
N GLU A 65 -15.63 -12.81 -20.82
CA GLU A 65 -15.52 -12.32 -22.19
C GLU A 65 -16.10 -10.90 -22.28
N LEU A 66 -15.57 -10.09 -23.20
CA LEU A 66 -16.05 -8.71 -23.40
C LEU A 66 -17.58 -8.67 -23.66
N ALA A 67 -18.09 -9.60 -24.45
CA ALA A 67 -19.53 -9.69 -24.75
C ALA A 67 -20.40 -9.99 -23.52
N GLU A 68 -19.83 -10.57 -22.47
CA GLU A 68 -20.52 -10.83 -21.20
C GLU A 68 -20.44 -9.64 -20.25
N LEU A 69 -19.36 -8.85 -20.36
CA LEU A 69 -19.12 -7.66 -19.54
C LEU A 69 -19.95 -6.46 -20.00
N VAL A 70 -20.06 -6.24 -21.31
CA VAL A 70 -20.77 -5.06 -21.85
C VAL A 70 -22.23 -5.07 -21.40
N GLY A 71 -22.68 -3.96 -20.82
CA GLY A 71 -24.02 -3.76 -20.27
C GLY A 71 -24.16 -4.20 -18.80
N MET A 72 -23.19 -4.92 -18.24
CA MET A 72 -23.17 -5.30 -16.83
C MET A 72 -22.60 -4.19 -15.94
N SER A 73 -22.95 -4.20 -14.67
CA SER A 73 -22.29 -3.35 -13.66
C SER A 73 -20.95 -3.98 -13.22
N PRO A 74 -19.87 -3.21 -13.02
CA PRO A 74 -18.62 -3.71 -12.44
C PRO A 74 -18.78 -4.37 -11.06
N ARG A 75 -19.90 -4.11 -10.38
CA ARG A 75 -20.27 -4.75 -9.10
C ARG A 75 -20.35 -6.27 -9.18
N ILE A 76 -20.47 -6.87 -10.37
CA ILE A 76 -20.38 -8.33 -10.55
C ILE A 76 -19.06 -8.93 -10.06
N LEU A 77 -18.00 -8.10 -9.96
CA LEU A 77 -16.68 -8.51 -9.47
C LEU A 77 -16.56 -8.38 -7.94
N GLN A 78 -17.58 -7.86 -7.26
CA GLN A 78 -17.59 -7.71 -5.80
C GLN A 78 -18.17 -8.96 -5.14
N GLY A 79 -17.74 -9.24 -3.91
CA GLY A 79 -18.24 -10.37 -3.13
C GLY A 79 -18.06 -10.16 -1.63
N PRO A 80 -18.21 -11.22 -0.81
CA PRO A 80 -18.28 -11.09 0.65
C PRO A 80 -17.07 -10.42 1.30
N LYS A 81 -15.86 -10.65 0.76
CA LYS A 81 -14.60 -10.07 1.25
C LYS A 81 -14.21 -8.75 0.58
N SER A 82 -15.05 -8.19 -0.29
CA SER A 82 -14.78 -6.87 -0.86
C SER A 82 -14.94 -5.82 0.24
N ASN A 83 -13.96 -4.92 0.37
CA ASN A 83 -13.99 -3.84 1.35
C ASN A 83 -15.11 -2.84 1.01
N LYS A 84 -16.25 -2.97 1.69
CA LYS A 84 -17.44 -2.15 1.47
C LYS A 84 -17.20 -0.68 1.80
N ARG A 85 -16.41 -0.38 2.83
CA ARG A 85 -16.09 1.00 3.26
C ARG A 85 -15.35 1.76 2.17
N ILE A 86 -14.37 1.12 1.52
CA ILE A 86 -13.65 1.72 0.39
C ILE A 86 -14.58 1.91 -0.81
N ILE A 87 -15.43 0.94 -1.11
CA ILE A 87 -16.41 1.04 -2.22
C ILE A 87 -17.43 2.15 -1.98
N GLU A 88 -17.87 2.36 -0.74
CA GLU A 88 -18.80 3.42 -0.36
C GLU A 88 -18.20 4.83 -0.57
N LYS A 89 -16.87 4.97 -0.38
CA LYS A 89 -16.14 6.24 -0.60
C LYS A 89 -15.94 6.58 -2.08
N LEU A 90 -16.04 5.60 -2.99
CA LEU A 90 -15.75 5.77 -4.42
C LEU A 90 -16.65 6.82 -5.08
N THR A 91 -17.97 6.71 -4.91
CA THR A 91 -18.91 7.62 -5.58
C THR A 91 -18.81 9.07 -5.06
N PRO A 92 -18.72 9.31 -3.73
CA PRO A 92 -18.43 10.65 -3.20
C PRO A 92 -17.13 11.25 -3.76
N ALA A 93 -16.02 10.50 -3.74
CA ALA A 93 -14.72 10.99 -4.20
C ALA A 93 -14.73 11.36 -5.69
N LEU A 94 -15.36 10.55 -6.54
CA LEU A 94 -15.51 10.88 -7.97
C LEU A 94 -16.32 12.15 -8.20
N LYS A 95 -17.36 12.40 -7.40
CA LYS A 95 -18.18 13.62 -7.52
C LYS A 95 -17.45 14.86 -7.03
N GLU A 96 -16.60 14.72 -6.01
CA GLU A 96 -15.90 15.85 -5.39
C GLU A 96 -14.60 16.20 -6.12
N HIS A 97 -13.81 15.19 -6.48
CA HIS A 97 -12.45 15.36 -7.00
C HIS A 97 -12.29 14.96 -8.47
N GLY A 98 -13.26 14.24 -9.05
CA GLY A 98 -13.17 13.74 -10.42
C GLY A 98 -12.30 12.49 -10.59
N PHE A 99 -11.66 12.02 -9.52
CA PHE A 99 -10.85 10.80 -9.51
C PHE A 99 -11.03 10.04 -8.19
N PHE A 100 -10.67 8.76 -8.21
CA PHE A 100 -10.66 7.89 -7.04
C PHE A 100 -9.54 6.85 -7.15
N TYR A 101 -8.85 6.64 -6.03
CA TYR A 101 -7.90 5.56 -5.86
C TYR A 101 -8.33 4.68 -4.69
N GLY A 102 -8.20 3.36 -4.84
CA GLY A 102 -8.49 2.43 -3.77
C GLY A 102 -8.11 1.00 -4.09
N ALA A 103 -8.08 0.16 -3.07
CA ALA A 103 -7.80 -1.26 -3.20
C ALA A 103 -8.85 -2.11 -2.48
N SER A 104 -9.08 -3.33 -2.98
CA SER A 104 -10.06 -4.26 -2.42
C SER A 104 -9.82 -5.69 -2.91
N ILE A 105 -10.69 -6.61 -2.51
CA ILE A 105 -10.78 -7.96 -3.08
C ILE A 105 -11.89 -7.99 -4.12
N ASN A 106 -11.57 -8.44 -5.34
CA ASN A 106 -12.54 -8.78 -6.37
C ASN A 106 -12.62 -10.30 -6.56
N TYR A 107 -13.66 -10.73 -7.27
CA TYR A 107 -13.96 -12.11 -7.62
C TYR A 107 -13.97 -12.25 -9.13
N ARG A 108 -13.31 -13.30 -9.62
CA ARG A 108 -13.36 -13.67 -11.04
C ARG A 108 -14.64 -14.45 -11.33
N LYS A 109 -14.90 -14.70 -12.62
CA LYS A 109 -16.05 -15.48 -13.10
C LYS A 109 -16.15 -16.88 -12.47
N ASP A 110 -15.00 -17.50 -12.18
CA ASP A 110 -14.92 -18.82 -11.55
C ASP A 110 -15.09 -18.78 -10.01
N GLY A 111 -15.28 -17.59 -9.44
CA GLY A 111 -15.40 -17.36 -8.00
C GLY A 111 -14.07 -17.21 -7.26
N SER A 112 -12.92 -17.33 -7.95
CA SER A 112 -11.62 -17.10 -7.32
C SER A 112 -11.44 -15.64 -6.93
N MET A 113 -10.88 -15.42 -5.76
CA MET A 113 -10.58 -14.08 -5.24
C MET A 113 -9.27 -13.57 -5.78
N TYR A 114 -9.20 -12.26 -6.03
CA TYR A 114 -7.96 -11.58 -6.32
C TYR A 114 -7.92 -10.18 -5.69
N PRO A 115 -6.80 -9.79 -5.09
CA PRO A 115 -6.58 -8.43 -4.66
C PRO A 115 -6.42 -7.53 -5.89
N VAL A 116 -7.11 -6.39 -5.86
CA VAL A 116 -7.14 -5.44 -6.94
C VAL A 116 -6.93 -4.03 -6.41
N GLU A 117 -6.19 -3.25 -7.17
CA GLU A 117 -6.05 -1.81 -7.02
C GLU A 117 -6.77 -1.12 -8.19
N TRP A 118 -7.45 -0.01 -7.90
CA TRP A 118 -8.22 0.77 -8.85
C TRP A 118 -7.69 2.20 -8.90
N ASN A 119 -7.47 2.69 -10.10
CA ASN A 119 -7.38 4.11 -10.41
C ASN A 119 -8.56 4.46 -11.32
N ILE A 120 -9.43 5.36 -10.88
CA ILE A 120 -10.67 5.71 -11.57
C ILE A 120 -10.70 7.20 -11.84
N SER A 121 -11.03 7.59 -13.06
CA SER A 121 -11.16 8.99 -13.45
C SER A 121 -12.45 9.23 -14.23
N GLU A 122 -13.03 10.40 -14.06
CA GLU A 122 -14.16 10.87 -14.86
C GLU A 122 -13.74 11.25 -16.28
N ILE A 123 -14.63 11.04 -17.24
CA ILE A 123 -14.49 11.53 -18.61
C ILE A 123 -15.64 12.50 -18.87
N LYS A 124 -15.28 13.76 -19.12
CA LYS A 124 -16.22 14.86 -19.34
C LYS A 124 -16.39 15.17 -20.83
N ASN A 125 -17.59 15.60 -21.22
CA ASN A 125 -17.82 16.19 -22.53
C ASN A 125 -17.33 17.66 -22.58
N GLU A 126 -17.47 18.31 -23.73
CA GLU A 126 -17.09 19.72 -23.93
C GLU A 126 -17.89 20.68 -23.05
N GLN A 127 -19.06 20.26 -22.55
CA GLN A 127 -19.91 21.02 -21.64
C GLN A 127 -19.51 20.82 -20.16
N GLY A 128 -18.50 19.98 -19.88
CA GLY A 128 -18.02 19.67 -18.54
C GLY A 128 -18.83 18.61 -17.80
N GLU A 129 -19.79 17.97 -18.47
CA GLU A 129 -20.65 16.93 -17.89
C GLU A 129 -19.95 15.57 -17.95
N VAL A 130 -19.99 14.82 -16.84
CA VAL A 130 -19.42 13.47 -16.79
C VAL A 130 -20.27 12.53 -17.63
N THR A 131 -19.66 11.97 -18.67
CA THR A 131 -20.32 11.04 -19.60
C THR A 131 -19.95 9.59 -19.32
N HIS A 132 -18.71 9.36 -18.87
CA HIS A 132 -18.15 8.04 -18.64
C HIS A 132 -17.19 8.07 -17.45
N TYR A 133 -16.86 6.88 -16.95
CA TYR A 133 -15.73 6.67 -16.05
C TYR A 133 -14.76 5.68 -16.68
N MET A 134 -13.47 5.93 -16.52
CA MET A 134 -12.42 4.99 -16.88
C MET A 134 -11.77 4.47 -15.62
N SER A 135 -11.64 3.15 -15.50
CA SER A 135 -10.90 2.49 -14.43
C SER A 135 -9.74 1.71 -15.00
N MET A 136 -8.54 2.00 -14.50
CA MET A 136 -7.35 1.17 -14.67
C MET A 136 -7.18 0.30 -13.42
N GLN A 137 -6.86 -0.97 -13.62
CA GLN A 137 -6.81 -1.96 -12.54
C GLN A 137 -5.52 -2.77 -12.57
N LYS A 138 -4.95 -3.00 -11.38
CA LYS A 138 -3.79 -3.87 -11.17
C LYS A 138 -4.23 -5.08 -10.37
N ASP A 139 -3.99 -6.27 -10.92
CA ASP A 139 -4.21 -7.54 -10.23
C ASP A 139 -2.95 -7.90 -9.44
N LEU A 140 -3.05 -7.91 -8.12
CA LEU A 140 -1.93 -8.15 -7.22
C LEU A 140 -1.72 -9.64 -6.90
N SER A 141 -2.40 -10.56 -7.60
CA SER A 141 -2.29 -12.02 -7.37
C SER A 141 -0.91 -12.58 -7.71
N ASN A 142 -0.32 -12.14 -8.82
CA ASN A 142 1.02 -12.60 -9.21
C ASN A 142 2.08 -12.13 -8.21
N PHE A 143 1.92 -10.93 -7.69
CA PHE A 143 2.77 -10.38 -6.65
C PHE A 143 2.68 -11.20 -5.36
N HIS A 144 1.45 -11.51 -4.90
CA HIS A 144 1.26 -12.40 -3.75
C HIS A 144 1.75 -13.83 -3.97
N ARG A 145 1.62 -14.37 -5.18
CA ARG A 145 2.06 -15.74 -5.50
C ARG A 145 3.57 -15.86 -5.57
N LEU A 146 4.26 -14.92 -6.23
CA LEU A 146 5.71 -14.80 -6.16
C LEU A 146 6.11 -14.64 -4.70
N ALA A 147 5.48 -13.67 -4.02
CA ALA A 147 5.39 -13.46 -2.58
C ALA A 147 5.62 -14.73 -1.75
N LYS A 148 4.61 -15.60 -1.84
CA LYS A 148 4.52 -16.87 -1.11
C LYS A 148 5.50 -17.93 -1.59
N GLN A 149 5.78 -18.01 -2.89
CA GLN A 149 6.71 -19.01 -3.42
C GLN A 149 8.12 -18.79 -2.92
N VAL A 150 8.58 -17.55 -2.92
CA VAL A 150 9.93 -17.27 -2.48
C VAL A 150 10.04 -17.19 -0.95
N LYS A 151 8.96 -16.85 -0.21
CA LYS A 151 8.86 -17.12 1.26
C LYS A 151 9.07 -18.60 1.58
N LYS A 152 8.31 -19.47 0.91
CA LYS A 152 8.40 -20.93 1.10
C LYS A 152 9.75 -21.50 0.69
N SER A 153 10.36 -20.97 -0.37
CA SER A 153 11.71 -21.37 -0.78
C SER A 153 12.76 -20.98 0.27
N ASN A 154 12.64 -19.81 0.88
CA ASN A 154 13.55 -19.35 1.93
C ASN A 154 13.38 -20.12 3.24
N GLU A 155 12.15 -20.47 3.62
CA GLU A 155 11.88 -21.34 4.77
C GLU A 155 12.51 -22.72 4.57
N ASN A 156 12.29 -23.35 3.40
CA ASN A 156 12.90 -24.64 3.07
C ASN A 156 14.43 -24.57 3.06
N PHE A 157 15.01 -23.46 2.59
CA PHE A 157 16.45 -23.26 2.59
C PHE A 157 17.00 -23.04 4.00
N LYS A 158 16.29 -22.29 4.85
CA LYS A 158 16.62 -22.10 6.27
C LYS A 158 16.60 -23.44 7.02
N ASP A 159 15.60 -24.28 6.79
CA ASP A 159 15.49 -25.61 7.42
C ASP A 159 16.58 -26.56 6.93
N PHE A 160 16.88 -26.56 5.62
CA PHE A 160 18.01 -27.31 5.06
C PHE A 160 19.34 -26.84 5.65
N TYR A 161 19.53 -25.53 5.79
CA TYR A 161 20.76 -24.96 6.31
C TYR A 161 20.96 -25.26 7.80
N LEU A 162 19.93 -25.11 8.63
CA LEU A 162 19.95 -25.43 10.06
C LEU A 162 20.15 -26.93 10.32
N SER A 163 19.58 -27.79 9.48
CA SER A 163 19.77 -29.25 9.59
C SER A 163 21.16 -29.70 9.14
N THR A 164 21.80 -28.98 8.22
CA THR A 164 23.16 -29.29 7.72
C THR A 164 24.26 -28.71 8.62
N THR A 165 23.99 -27.63 9.35
CA THR A 165 24.94 -26.92 10.24
C THR A 165 25.06 -27.46 11.67
N GLN A 166 24.27 -28.47 12.06
CA GLN A 166 24.55 -29.21 13.30
C GLN A 166 25.93 -29.92 13.30
N LYS A 167 26.62 -30.01 12.14
CA LYS A 167 27.89 -30.72 11.98
C LYS A 167 29.16 -29.88 11.90
N ASP A 168 29.10 -28.58 11.62
CA ASP A 168 30.33 -27.76 11.56
C ASP A 168 30.07 -26.30 11.96
N LYS A 169 30.73 -25.87 13.04
CA LYS A 169 30.65 -24.52 13.62
C LYS A 169 31.95 -23.77 13.33
N SER A 170 32.06 -23.08 12.21
CA SER A 170 33.05 -22.00 12.07
C SER A 170 32.63 -20.91 11.08
N HIS A 171 32.48 -19.71 11.63
CA HIS A 171 32.78 -18.37 11.11
C HIS A 171 32.41 -17.88 9.68
N GLU A 172 31.92 -18.66 8.73
CA GLU A 172 31.57 -18.14 7.38
C GLU A 172 30.11 -17.69 7.24
N ASN A 173 29.29 -17.83 8.28
CA ASN A 173 27.83 -17.96 8.08
C ASN A 173 26.97 -16.73 8.40
N LYS A 174 27.55 -15.56 8.73
CA LYS A 174 26.75 -14.35 9.00
C LYS A 174 26.17 -13.76 7.71
N ALA A 175 26.97 -13.66 6.65
CA ALA A 175 26.56 -13.09 5.37
C ALA A 175 25.43 -13.86 4.65
N VAL A 176 25.39 -15.19 4.77
CA VAL A 176 24.32 -16.02 4.20
C VAL A 176 23.02 -15.89 4.98
N LEU A 177 23.09 -15.82 6.32
CA LEU A 177 21.94 -15.55 7.19
C LEU A 177 21.40 -14.14 6.99
N ASP A 178 22.27 -13.15 6.82
CA ASP A 178 21.90 -11.75 6.55
C ASP A 178 21.26 -11.63 5.15
N SER A 179 21.81 -12.31 4.13
CA SER A 179 21.17 -12.37 2.79
C SER A 179 19.81 -13.07 2.79
N LEU A 180 19.59 -14.04 3.68
CA LEU A 180 18.30 -14.70 3.84
C LEU A 180 17.28 -13.81 4.57
N LYS A 181 17.73 -13.04 5.58
CA LYS A 181 16.93 -11.99 6.22
C LYS A 181 16.55 -10.88 5.24
N ASP A 182 17.48 -10.46 4.38
CA ASP A 182 17.20 -9.46 3.34
C ASP A 182 16.22 -9.97 2.29
N ASN A 183 16.33 -11.23 1.86
CA ASN A 183 15.33 -11.80 0.97
C ASN A 183 13.95 -11.97 1.63
N GLN A 184 13.88 -12.11 2.96
CA GLN A 184 12.64 -12.11 3.73
C GLN A 184 11.88 -10.78 3.61
N LYS A 185 12.60 -9.65 3.46
CA LYS A 185 12.02 -8.31 3.24
C LYS A 185 11.24 -8.21 1.93
N ILE A 186 11.62 -8.96 0.90
CA ILE A 186 10.92 -9.00 -0.39
C ILE A 186 9.48 -9.54 -0.24
N TYR A 187 9.19 -10.32 0.82
CA TYR A 187 7.89 -11.00 0.99
C TYR A 187 7.01 -10.40 2.08
N ALA A 188 7.61 -9.63 2.99
CA ALA A 188 6.93 -8.89 4.04
C ALA A 188 6.45 -7.49 3.58
N GLY A 189 6.50 -7.19 2.28
CA GLY A 189 6.17 -5.86 1.76
C GLY A 189 7.31 -4.84 1.84
N GLY A 190 8.52 -5.26 2.20
CA GLY A 190 9.73 -4.42 2.33
C GLY A 190 10.38 -4.05 1.00
N LEU A 191 9.59 -3.64 0.00
CA LEU A 191 10.12 -3.13 -1.27
C LEU A 191 10.62 -1.67 -1.19
N ARG A 192 10.47 -0.99 -0.05
CA ARG A 192 11.11 0.32 0.19
C ARG A 192 12.34 0.16 1.07
N ASN A 193 13.50 0.13 0.43
CA ASN A 193 14.80 0.34 1.07
C ASN A 193 15.73 1.02 0.04
N ASP A 194 16.65 1.87 0.50
CA ASP A 194 17.40 2.85 -0.33
C ASP A 194 18.17 2.27 -1.53
N GLU A 195 18.52 0.98 -1.52
CA GLU A 195 19.26 0.33 -2.61
C GLU A 195 18.38 -0.18 -3.76
N ASN A 196 17.05 -0.23 -3.57
CA ASN A 196 16.09 -0.75 -4.57
C ASN A 196 14.94 0.24 -4.85
N ALA A 197 15.10 1.50 -4.44
CA ALA A 197 14.13 2.57 -4.69
C ALA A 197 13.80 2.66 -6.19
N ASP A 198 14.82 2.62 -7.06
CA ASP A 198 14.66 2.69 -8.51
C ASP A 198 13.84 1.53 -9.10
N LEU A 199 14.00 0.30 -8.57
CA LEU A 199 13.23 -0.87 -9.02
C LEU A 199 11.79 -0.87 -8.53
N PHE A 200 11.52 -0.19 -7.41
CA PHE A 200 10.17 0.02 -6.89
C PHE A 200 9.47 1.18 -7.60
N GLU A 201 10.19 2.28 -7.88
CA GLU A 201 9.72 3.41 -8.69
C GLU A 201 9.41 2.98 -10.14
N ASP A 202 10.27 2.18 -10.77
CA ASP A 202 10.05 1.60 -12.10
C ASP A 202 8.83 0.64 -12.15
N ALA A 203 8.44 0.05 -11.01
CA ALA A 203 7.32 -0.89 -10.90
C ALA A 203 5.99 -0.27 -10.42
N PHE A 204 6.02 0.99 -9.93
CA PHE A 204 4.87 1.69 -9.32
C PHE A 204 4.56 3.09 -9.89
N PHE A 205 5.15 3.47 -11.03
CA PHE A 205 4.86 4.66 -11.86
C PHE A 205 5.47 6.00 -11.44
N ASP A 206 6.13 6.60 -12.45
CA ASP A 206 6.23 8.02 -12.82
C ASP A 206 5.19 8.92 -12.12
N PHE A 207 5.56 9.56 -11.00
CA PHE A 207 5.08 10.87 -10.55
C PHE A 207 6.00 11.35 -9.42
N SER A 208 6.40 12.62 -9.47
CA SER A 208 7.40 13.16 -8.55
C SER A 208 6.77 13.53 -7.20
N PRO A 209 7.56 13.71 -6.13
CA PRO A 209 7.07 14.09 -4.79
C PRO A 209 6.16 15.33 -4.76
N ASP A 210 6.25 16.20 -5.77
CA ASP A 210 5.41 17.40 -5.91
C ASP A 210 3.96 17.09 -6.32
N GLU A 211 3.67 15.87 -6.81
CA GLU A 211 2.32 15.42 -7.19
C GLU A 211 1.61 14.61 -6.08
N MET A 212 2.31 14.25 -4.99
CA MET A 212 1.69 13.72 -3.76
C MET A 212 1.02 14.81 -2.89
N GLY A 213 1.04 16.06 -3.34
CA GLY A 213 0.44 17.23 -2.66
C GLY A 213 -1.10 17.25 -2.57
N ALA A 214 -1.78 16.10 -2.70
CA ALA A 214 -3.24 16.00 -2.58
C ALA A 214 -3.72 15.40 -1.23
N LEU A 215 -2.83 15.07 -0.30
CA LEU A 215 -3.20 14.73 1.10
C LEU A 215 -3.29 16.00 1.96
N GLY A 216 -4.20 16.91 1.58
CA GLY A 216 -4.42 18.17 2.28
C GLY A 216 -5.46 18.10 3.41
N ASN A 217 -6.26 17.03 3.51
CA ASN A 217 -7.27 16.90 4.56
C ASN A 217 -7.26 15.48 5.15
N LYS A 218 -6.99 15.41 6.45
CA LYS A 218 -7.19 14.24 7.31
C LYS A 218 -8.65 13.80 7.12
N VAL A 219 -8.89 12.70 6.42
CA VAL A 219 -10.25 12.14 6.25
C VAL A 219 -10.68 11.66 7.64
N ASP A 220 -11.72 12.26 8.18
CA ASP A 220 -12.22 11.96 9.52
C ASP A 220 -12.69 10.49 9.55
N LYS A 221 -11.89 9.62 10.19
CA LYS A 221 -12.21 8.19 10.34
C LYS A 221 -13.26 8.08 11.45
N GLY A 222 -14.51 7.80 11.09
CA GLY A 222 -15.61 7.67 12.06
C GLY A 222 -15.31 6.61 13.12
N GLU A 223 -15.83 6.82 14.34
CA GLU A 223 -15.59 5.94 15.50
C GLU A 223 -15.89 4.47 15.16
N LEU A 224 -14.93 3.60 15.47
CA LEU A 224 -15.03 2.17 15.22
C LEU A 224 -14.40 1.39 16.37
N SER A 225 -15.20 0.56 17.05
CA SER A 225 -14.70 -0.27 18.15
C SER A 225 -13.82 -1.41 17.64
N ALA A 226 -12.82 -1.79 18.42
CA ALA A 226 -11.94 -2.91 18.10
C ALA A 226 -12.70 -4.24 18.03
N ASP A 227 -13.66 -4.46 18.94
CA ASP A 227 -14.48 -5.67 18.94
C ASP A 227 -15.29 -5.79 17.65
N ASP A 228 -16.00 -4.74 17.24
CA ASP A 228 -16.78 -4.74 16.00
C ASP A 228 -15.87 -4.94 14.76
N PHE A 229 -14.69 -4.31 14.75
CA PHE A 229 -13.76 -4.40 13.63
C PHE A 229 -13.20 -5.81 13.42
N TRP A 230 -12.73 -6.46 14.50
CA TRP A 230 -12.12 -7.80 14.42
C TRP A 230 -13.16 -8.93 14.33
N GLN A 231 -14.42 -8.68 14.69
CA GLN A 231 -15.53 -9.60 14.37
C GLN A 231 -15.75 -9.71 12.85
N GLU A 232 -15.65 -8.59 12.12
CA GLU A 232 -15.80 -8.59 10.66
C GLU A 232 -14.52 -8.99 9.90
N ASN A 233 -13.35 -8.73 10.48
CA ASN A 233 -12.04 -8.95 9.85
C ASN A 233 -11.11 -9.74 10.78
N PRO A 234 -11.29 -11.06 10.99
CA PRO A 234 -10.50 -11.79 11.98
C PRO A 234 -9.00 -11.75 11.70
N ILE A 235 -8.21 -11.48 12.73
CA ILE A 235 -6.74 -11.62 12.75
C ILE A 235 -6.37 -12.93 13.43
N ASP A 236 -5.30 -13.58 12.98
CA ASP A 236 -4.81 -14.81 13.59
C ASP A 236 -3.87 -14.55 14.77
N ASP A 237 -3.74 -15.54 15.65
CA ASP A 237 -2.93 -15.41 16.87
C ASP A 237 -1.42 -15.34 16.55
N GLU A 238 -1.00 -15.79 15.36
CA GLU A 238 0.40 -15.77 14.92
C GLU A 238 0.82 -14.35 14.54
N ASP A 239 -0.03 -13.62 13.80
CA ASP A 239 0.12 -12.22 13.44
C ASP A 239 0.11 -11.32 14.69
N ILE A 240 -0.79 -11.58 15.66
CA ILE A 240 -0.79 -10.88 16.95
C ILE A 240 0.53 -11.13 17.69
N SER A 241 0.97 -12.39 17.74
CA SER A 241 2.22 -12.74 18.44
C SER A 241 3.43 -12.06 17.80
N SER A 242 3.52 -12.05 16.47
CA SER A 242 4.59 -11.37 15.74
C SER A 242 4.61 -9.87 16.01
N LEU A 243 3.44 -9.23 16.05
CA LEU A 243 3.34 -7.80 16.37
C LEU A 243 3.80 -7.50 17.80
N VAL A 244 3.38 -8.32 18.77
CA VAL A 244 3.77 -8.20 20.17
C VAL A 244 5.29 -8.36 20.34
N GLU A 245 5.88 -9.36 19.69
CA GLU A 245 7.32 -9.59 19.72
C GLU A 245 8.10 -8.38 19.20
N SER A 246 7.74 -7.82 18.03
CA SER A 246 8.42 -6.65 17.47
C SER A 246 8.34 -5.42 18.39
N ILE A 247 7.21 -5.17 19.06
CA ILE A 247 7.09 -4.04 20.00
C ILE A 247 7.94 -4.27 21.26
N GLN A 248 7.98 -5.50 21.76
CA GLN A 248 8.80 -5.84 22.94
C GLN A 248 10.30 -5.68 22.65
N GLU A 249 10.75 -6.02 21.45
CA GLU A 249 12.15 -5.81 21.04
C GLU A 249 12.52 -4.32 21.03
N VAL A 250 11.63 -3.46 20.51
CA VAL A 250 11.82 -1.99 20.56
C VAL A 250 11.88 -1.50 22.01
N ASP A 251 10.97 -1.96 22.87
CA ASP A 251 10.91 -1.55 24.28
C ASP A 251 12.18 -1.93 25.06
N VAL A 252 12.70 -3.13 24.82
CA VAL A 252 13.98 -3.58 25.41
C VAL A 252 15.13 -2.67 25.00
N GLU A 253 15.25 -2.34 23.71
CA GLU A 253 16.32 -1.48 23.22
C GLU A 253 16.21 -0.04 23.72
N LEU A 254 14.98 0.48 23.88
CA LEU A 254 14.74 1.78 24.48
C LEU A 254 15.11 1.82 25.97
N GLY A 255 14.81 0.76 26.72
CA GLY A 255 15.26 0.64 28.12
C GLY A 255 16.79 0.58 28.25
N LEU A 256 17.46 -0.07 27.30
CA LEU A 256 18.92 -0.05 27.20
C LEU A 256 19.44 1.35 26.84
N LEU A 257 18.78 2.07 25.93
CA LEU A 257 19.14 3.43 25.52
C LEU A 257 19.12 4.39 26.72
N GLN A 258 18.06 4.32 27.54
CA GLN A 258 17.92 5.14 28.74
C GLN A 258 18.95 4.81 29.82
N SER A 259 19.32 3.54 29.99
CA SER A 259 20.18 3.09 31.08
C SER A 259 21.68 3.13 30.75
N GLN A 260 22.05 2.92 29.49
CA GLN A 260 23.44 2.77 29.05
C GLN A 260 23.88 3.84 28.03
N GLY A 261 22.98 4.75 27.63
CA GLY A 261 23.27 5.84 26.70
C GLY A 261 23.14 5.47 25.22
N GLN A 262 23.39 6.42 24.33
CA GLN A 262 23.29 6.25 22.88
C GLN A 262 24.47 5.47 22.31
N SER A 263 24.18 4.55 21.39
CA SER A 263 25.16 3.95 20.48
C SER A 263 24.53 3.77 19.11
N ARG A 264 25.35 3.78 18.06
CA ARG A 264 24.87 3.54 16.69
C ARG A 264 24.13 2.21 16.54
N GLU A 265 24.70 1.13 17.08
CA GLU A 265 24.09 -0.21 17.05
C GLU A 265 22.68 -0.20 17.68
N ARG A 266 22.50 0.57 18.76
CA ARG A 266 21.21 0.65 19.45
C ARG A 266 20.17 1.43 18.66
N LEU A 267 20.56 2.55 18.06
CA LEU A 267 19.66 3.31 17.18
C LEU A 267 19.26 2.49 15.95
N GLU A 268 20.20 1.72 15.39
CA GLU A 268 19.92 0.78 14.31
C GLU A 268 18.94 -0.33 14.77
N ASN A 269 19.12 -0.91 15.95
CA ASN A 269 18.19 -1.92 16.49
C ASN A 269 16.78 -1.36 16.73
N ILE A 270 16.67 -0.15 17.30
CA ILE A 270 15.39 0.52 17.52
C ILE A 270 14.71 0.83 16.18
N ALA A 271 15.46 1.37 15.21
CA ALA A 271 14.95 1.65 13.87
C ALA A 271 14.44 0.36 13.18
N ASN A 272 15.20 -0.72 13.27
CA ASN A 272 14.79 -2.01 12.72
C ASN A 272 13.51 -2.55 13.39
N GLY A 273 13.42 -2.47 14.72
CA GLY A 273 12.22 -2.89 15.45
C GLY A 273 10.98 -2.07 15.05
N PHE A 274 11.08 -0.73 14.95
CA PHE A 274 9.98 0.08 14.44
C PHE A 274 9.59 -0.26 13.01
N LYS A 275 10.58 -0.56 12.14
CA LYS A 275 10.33 -1.02 10.77
C LYS A 275 9.52 -2.32 10.75
N GLU A 276 9.84 -3.27 11.64
CA GLU A 276 9.09 -4.51 11.78
C GLU A 276 7.67 -4.27 12.29
N VAL A 277 7.48 -3.39 13.28
CA VAL A 277 6.15 -2.97 13.74
C VAL A 277 5.33 -2.39 12.59
N ALA A 278 5.87 -1.45 11.81
CA ALA A 278 5.18 -0.86 10.67
C ALA A 278 4.80 -1.93 9.61
N ASN A 279 5.73 -2.84 9.29
CA ASN A 279 5.47 -3.93 8.35
C ASN A 279 4.34 -4.85 8.80
N ASN A 280 4.30 -5.16 10.10
CA ASN A 280 3.24 -5.96 10.70
C ASN A 280 1.90 -5.24 10.76
N LEU A 281 1.80 -3.97 10.36
CA LEU A 281 0.53 -3.22 10.32
C LEU A 281 -0.02 -3.02 8.90
N TYR A 282 0.81 -3.07 7.86
CA TYR A 282 0.38 -2.82 6.47
C TYR A 282 -0.64 -3.82 5.92
N PHE A 283 -0.84 -4.97 6.58
CA PHE A 283 -1.94 -5.87 6.24
C PHE A 283 -3.32 -5.21 6.47
N CYS A 284 -3.39 -4.23 7.37
CA CYS A 284 -4.60 -3.54 7.81
C CYS A 284 -4.65 -2.12 7.24
N VAL A 285 -5.45 -1.91 6.18
CA VAL A 285 -5.55 -0.62 5.49
C VAL A 285 -5.98 0.51 6.43
N GLU A 286 -6.84 0.21 7.40
CA GLU A 286 -7.30 1.14 8.42
C GLU A 286 -6.16 1.73 9.28
N PHE A 287 -5.04 1.01 9.41
CA PHE A 287 -3.87 1.38 10.22
C PHE A 287 -2.70 1.95 9.40
N ASN A 288 -2.89 2.14 8.09
CA ASN A 288 -1.80 2.58 7.21
C ASN A 288 -1.19 3.93 7.62
N ASP A 289 -1.98 4.87 8.15
CA ASP A 289 -1.45 6.18 8.54
C ASP A 289 -0.53 6.05 9.76
N GLY A 290 -0.92 5.21 10.74
CA GLY A 290 -0.08 4.83 11.86
C GLY A 290 1.16 4.02 11.45
N ALA A 291 1.03 3.11 10.49
CA ALA A 291 2.18 2.36 9.96
C ALA A 291 3.19 3.29 9.26
N LEU A 292 2.71 4.25 8.47
CA LEU A 292 3.54 5.23 7.76
C LEU A 292 4.35 6.10 8.71
N ILE A 293 3.74 6.61 9.80
CA ILE A 293 4.49 7.45 10.74
C ILE A 293 5.55 6.65 11.51
N ILE A 294 5.28 5.39 11.86
CA ILE A 294 6.25 4.49 12.49
C ILE A 294 7.40 4.19 11.53
N ASP A 295 7.09 3.95 10.26
CA ASP A 295 8.08 3.72 9.21
C ASP A 295 8.98 4.96 9.00
N GLU A 296 8.38 6.15 8.98
CA GLU A 296 9.12 7.41 8.81
C GLU A 296 10.06 7.66 9.98
N VAL A 297 9.61 7.45 11.22
CA VAL A 297 10.47 7.52 12.41
C VAL A 297 11.62 6.52 12.33
N ALA A 298 11.35 5.27 11.92
CA ALA A 298 12.38 4.25 11.73
C ALA A 298 13.45 4.69 10.72
N ASN A 299 13.04 5.25 9.57
CA ASN A 299 13.96 5.69 8.53
C ASN A 299 14.84 6.85 9.02
N VAL A 300 14.25 7.85 9.69
CA VAL A 300 15.02 8.98 10.22
C VAL A 300 16.02 8.53 11.30
N LEU A 301 15.61 7.64 12.22
CA LEU A 301 16.52 7.13 13.26
C LEU A 301 17.74 6.41 12.67
N LYS A 302 17.57 5.74 11.54
CA LYS A 302 18.64 5.02 10.84
C LYS A 302 19.65 5.97 10.18
N GLU A 303 19.23 7.18 9.83
CA GLU A 303 20.06 8.21 9.20
C GLU A 303 20.78 9.12 10.21
N LEU A 304 20.41 9.07 11.50
CA LEU A 304 21.01 9.91 12.52
C LEU A 304 22.50 9.61 12.71
N GLU A 305 23.32 10.67 12.69
CA GLU A 305 24.72 10.57 13.07
C GLU A 305 24.86 10.26 14.57
N GLU A 306 25.85 9.45 14.95
CA GLU A 306 26.04 9.02 16.35
C GLU A 306 26.29 10.19 17.32
N SER A 307 26.75 11.33 16.82
CA SER A 307 26.96 12.57 17.58
C SER A 307 25.71 13.43 17.76
N TYR A 308 24.58 13.06 17.15
CA TYR A 308 23.33 13.82 17.26
C TYR A 308 22.68 13.54 18.62
N GLU A 309 22.62 14.57 19.48
CA GLU A 309 21.82 14.52 20.71
C GLU A 309 20.35 14.69 20.36
N PHE A 310 19.57 13.63 20.49
CA PHE A 310 18.12 13.66 20.27
C PHE A 310 17.34 13.39 21.57
N PRO A 311 16.06 13.80 21.64
CA PRO A 311 15.27 13.65 22.85
C PRO A 311 14.79 12.20 23.03
N VAL A 312 15.58 11.39 23.74
CA VAL A 312 15.27 9.99 24.09
C VAL A 312 13.88 9.86 24.71
N ASP A 313 13.46 10.81 25.55
CA ASP A 313 12.13 10.80 26.18
C ASP A 313 10.98 10.91 25.16
N MET A 314 11.18 11.63 24.04
CA MET A 314 10.16 11.71 22.98
C MET A 314 10.08 10.40 22.20
N LEU A 315 11.20 9.73 21.98
CA LEU A 315 11.24 8.42 21.34
C LEU A 315 10.55 7.35 22.19
N VAL A 316 10.80 7.39 23.51
CA VAL A 316 10.11 6.51 24.48
C VAL A 316 8.61 6.83 24.54
N THR A 317 8.24 8.10 24.51
CA THR A 317 6.83 8.51 24.44
C THR A 317 6.18 8.00 23.15
N PHE A 318 6.86 8.12 22.01
CA PHE A 318 6.37 7.59 20.74
C PHE A 318 6.14 6.07 20.80
N ASN A 319 7.11 5.29 21.30
CA ASN A 319 6.94 3.84 21.47
C ASN A 319 5.76 3.50 22.39
N LYS A 320 5.57 4.28 23.45
CA LYS A 320 4.45 4.11 24.37
C LYS A 320 3.11 4.33 23.68
N GLU A 321 2.97 5.39 22.88
CA GLU A 321 1.74 5.64 22.11
C GLU A 321 1.46 4.52 21.10
N VAL A 322 2.50 4.01 20.43
CA VAL A 322 2.40 2.84 19.53
C VAL A 322 1.90 1.61 20.31
N TYR A 323 2.48 1.32 21.48
CA TYR A 323 2.07 0.19 22.30
C TYR A 323 0.62 0.33 22.77
N GLU A 324 0.24 1.48 23.35
CA GLU A 324 -1.11 1.70 23.88
C GLU A 324 -2.17 1.62 22.78
N TRP A 325 -1.86 2.13 21.58
CA TRP A 325 -2.71 1.97 20.42
C TRP A 325 -2.91 0.50 20.04
N LEU A 326 -1.83 -0.26 19.88
CA LEU A 326 -1.91 -1.65 19.41
C LEU A 326 -2.45 -2.59 20.49
N ASP A 327 -2.20 -2.30 21.77
CA ASP A 327 -2.79 -3.03 22.90
C ASP A 327 -4.30 -2.92 22.88
N GLY A 328 -4.85 -1.70 22.77
CA GLY A 328 -6.29 -1.47 22.73
C GLY A 328 -6.92 -1.93 21.42
N ALA A 329 -6.27 -1.65 20.29
CA ALA A 329 -6.83 -1.90 18.97
C ALA A 329 -6.71 -3.35 18.53
N VAL A 330 -5.60 -4.06 18.82
CA VAL A 330 -5.29 -5.38 18.21
C VAL A 330 -5.19 -6.50 19.24
N ILE A 331 -4.50 -6.26 20.37
CA ILE A 331 -4.16 -7.31 21.33
C ILE A 331 -5.35 -7.62 22.26
N THR A 332 -5.79 -6.62 23.02
CA THR A 332 -6.91 -6.74 23.97
C THR A 332 -8.26 -6.51 23.32
N LYS A 333 -8.26 -5.82 22.16
CA LYS A 333 -9.44 -5.49 21.36
C LYS A 333 -10.52 -4.74 22.18
N ASN A 334 -10.09 -3.90 23.12
CA ASN A 334 -10.98 -3.16 24.02
C ASN A 334 -11.16 -1.69 23.62
N ALA A 335 -10.48 -1.21 22.57
CA ALA A 335 -10.57 0.18 22.14
C ALA A 335 -11.99 0.50 21.66
N GLY A 336 -12.60 1.54 22.25
CA GLY A 336 -13.88 2.08 21.79
C GLY A 336 -13.78 2.76 20.43
N ASN A 337 -12.59 3.28 20.08
CA ASN A 337 -12.27 3.81 18.78
C ASN A 337 -10.82 3.44 18.40
N ILE A 338 -10.64 2.56 17.42
CA ILE A 338 -9.30 2.10 16.97
C ILE A 338 -8.45 3.23 16.37
N PHE A 339 -9.07 4.33 15.94
CA PHE A 339 -8.38 5.47 15.34
C PHE A 339 -7.89 6.50 16.36
N GLU A 340 -8.38 6.47 17.59
CA GLU A 340 -7.94 7.42 18.63
C GLU A 340 -6.47 7.19 19.00
N GLY A 341 -6.10 5.93 19.26
CA GLY A 341 -4.70 5.54 19.50
C GLY A 341 -3.80 5.79 18.28
N GLU A 342 -4.31 5.54 17.06
CA GLU A 342 -3.58 5.82 15.82
C GLU A 342 -3.28 7.33 15.71
N ASN A 343 -4.26 8.18 15.99
CA ASN A 343 -4.11 9.63 15.95
C ASN A 343 -3.08 10.14 16.97
N ASN A 344 -3.05 9.56 18.17
CA ASN A 344 -2.06 9.89 19.19
C ASN A 344 -0.65 9.47 18.76
N THR A 345 -0.52 8.27 18.19
CA THR A 345 0.72 7.76 17.60
C THR A 345 1.23 8.69 16.49
N ILE A 346 0.35 9.10 15.57
CA ILE A 346 0.68 10.06 14.50
C ILE A 346 1.12 11.40 15.07
N ALA A 347 0.44 11.92 16.09
CA ALA A 347 0.81 13.17 16.72
C ALA A 347 2.19 13.09 17.39
N ALA A 348 2.46 12.03 18.14
CA ALA A 348 3.74 11.80 18.80
C ALA A 348 4.88 11.60 17.79
N GLY A 349 4.63 10.84 16.71
CA GLY A 349 5.61 10.61 15.65
C GLY A 349 5.95 11.90 14.89
N ASN A 350 4.95 12.72 14.56
CA ASN A 350 5.20 14.03 13.92
C ASN A 350 5.99 14.98 14.83
N GLN A 351 5.69 14.99 16.13
CA GLN A 351 6.48 15.77 17.09
C GLN A 351 7.92 15.29 17.13
N LEU A 352 8.14 13.98 17.23
CA LEU A 352 9.47 13.40 17.21
C LEU A 352 10.24 13.75 15.92
N LEU A 353 9.62 13.53 14.76
CA LEU A 353 10.22 13.85 13.45
C LEU A 353 10.58 15.32 13.30
N PHE A 354 9.78 16.24 13.85
CA PHE A 354 10.09 17.67 13.85
C PHE A 354 11.39 18.00 14.61
N PHE A 355 11.78 17.20 15.60
CA PHE A 355 13.06 17.36 16.32
C PHE A 355 14.22 16.57 15.68
N LEU A 356 13.93 15.58 14.86
CA LEU A 356 14.93 14.73 14.21
C LEU A 356 15.33 15.23 12.82
N LYS A 357 14.47 16.00 12.15
CA LYS A 357 14.74 16.73 10.90
C LYS A 357 15.20 18.16 11.19
#